data_AF-A0A2W2EGT8-F1
#
_entry.id   AF-A0A2W2EGT8-F1
#
_cell.length_a   1.000
_cell.length_b   1.000
_cell.length_c   1.000
_cell.angle_alpha   90.00
_cell.angle_beta   90.00
_cell.angle_gamma   90.00
#
_symmetry.space_group_name_H-M   'P 1'
#
loop_
_entity.id
_entity.type
_entity.pdbx_description
1 polymer ?
#
loop_
_entity_poly.entity_id
_entity_poly.type
_entity_poly.pdbx_seq_one_letter_code
_entity_poly.pdbx_strand_id
1 'polypeptide(L)'
;MWRMDAVLLVAVLALTVIGTLLVWSSTRTWAPGSTGLVKKHVLNVAIGLTLYSVVSMVDHRLLRAYAPLAYAVSIAGLVVVITPLGSTVNGSHSWVMLGAGFAVQPSEFAKLGLVLLMAMLMAQPAEGGDRPRGLDVTLGLAASAVVIGLVMLQPDLGTAMVVGVITASALVVAGVRKRWLAALGLAVITPTTMAVPRSG
;
A
#
# COMPACT_ATOMS: atom_id res chain seq x y z
N MET A 1 -9.60 27.19 0.06
CA MET A 1 -8.39 27.60 0.80
C MET A 1 -7.81 26.37 1.47
N TRP A 2 -6.54 26.07 1.22
CA TRP A 2 -5.82 24.91 1.76
C TRP A 2 -5.76 24.98 3.29
N ARG A 3 -6.64 24.25 3.98
CA ARG A 3 -6.49 24.01 5.42
C ARG A 3 -5.59 22.79 5.59
N MET A 4 -4.30 22.97 5.32
CA MET A 4 -3.29 21.95 5.63
C MET A 4 -3.19 21.85 7.14
N ASP A 5 -3.28 20.64 7.68
CA ASP A 5 -3.02 20.39 9.08
C ASP A 5 -1.51 20.57 9.32
N ALA A 6 -1.14 21.75 9.83
CA ALA A 6 0.25 22.10 10.09
C ALA A 6 0.91 21.16 11.11
N VAL A 7 0.13 20.61 12.06
CA VAL A 7 0.64 19.67 13.06
C VAL A 7 1.05 18.38 12.37
N LEU A 8 0.20 17.86 11.48
CA LEU A 8 0.52 16.64 10.71
C LEU A 8 1.71 16.85 9.79
N LEU A 9 1.79 17.99 9.10
CA LEU A 9 2.91 18.32 8.22
C LEU A 9 4.24 18.39 9.00
N VAL A 10 4.26 19.08 10.14
CA VAL A 10 5.45 19.18 11.00
C VAL A 10 5.84 17.81 11.54
N ALA A 11 4.89 16.98 11.96
CA ALA A 11 5.16 15.63 12.44
C ALA A 11 5.81 14.76 11.34
N VAL A 12 5.29 14.79 10.11
CA VAL A 12 5.84 14.05 8.97
C VAL A 12 7.26 14.52 8.64
N LEU A 13 7.50 15.84 8.60
CA LEU A 13 8.83 16.39 8.36
C LEU A 13 9.82 16.00 9.47
N ALA A 14 9.42 16.07 10.73
CA ALA A 14 10.25 15.65 11.87
C ALA A 14 10.61 14.16 11.79
N LEU A 15 9.63 13.29 11.51
CA LEU A 15 9.86 11.86 11.30
C LEU A 15 10.82 11.60 10.14
N THR A 16 10.71 12.36 9.05
CA THR A 16 11.58 12.24 7.87
C THR A 16 13.03 12.63 8.19
N VAL A 17 13.23 13.70 8.96
CA VAL A 17 14.56 14.12 9.43
C VAL A 17 15.18 13.05 10.33
N ILE A 18 14.42 12.57 11.32
CA ILE A 18 14.88 11.50 12.22
C ILE A 18 15.24 10.24 11.42
N GLY A 19 14.39 9.82 10.48
CA GLY A 19 14.66 8.67 9.61
C GLY A 19 15.94 8.85 8.78
N THR A 20 16.15 10.04 8.23
CA THR A 20 17.37 10.37 7.47
C THR A 20 18.63 10.26 8.34
N LEU A 21 18.57 10.76 9.58
CA LEU A 21 19.67 10.64 10.54
C LEU A 21 19.97 9.18 10.91
N LEU A 22 18.94 8.36 11.09
CA LEU A 22 19.08 6.92 11.37
C LEU A 22 19.73 6.17 10.19
N VAL A 23 19.33 6.48 8.96
CA VAL A 23 19.96 5.91 7.75
C VAL A 23 21.43 6.31 7.66
N TRP A 24 21.75 7.59 7.93
CA TRP A 24 23.13 8.06 7.96
C TRP A 24 23.97 7.35 9.03
N SER A 25 23.43 7.21 10.24
CA SER A 25 24.07 6.49 11.34
C SER A 25 24.34 5.03 10.97
N SER A 26 23.34 4.33 10.43
CA SER A 26 23.47 2.91 10.04
C SER A 26 24.46 2.72 8.89
N THR A 27 24.43 3.60 7.89
CA THR A 27 25.33 3.53 6.72
C THR A 27 26.79 3.66 7.13
N ARG A 28 27.13 4.55 8.07
CA ARG A 28 28.51 4.69 8.56
C ARG A 28 29.03 3.43 9.25
N THR A 29 28.15 2.72 9.96
CA THR A 29 28.53 1.49 10.68
C THR A 29 28.67 0.30 9.72
N TRP A 30 27.74 0.14 8.78
CA TRP A 30 27.70 -1.01 7.86
C TRP A 30 28.58 -0.86 6.62
N ALA A 31 28.83 0.36 6.15
CA ALA A 31 29.64 0.64 4.97
C ALA A 31 30.51 1.90 5.18
N PRO A 32 31.59 1.81 5.98
CA PRO A 32 32.47 2.94 6.26
C PRO A 32 32.98 3.59 4.98
N GLY A 33 32.82 4.91 4.84
CA GLY A 33 33.23 5.68 3.66
C GLY A 33 32.22 5.69 2.49
N SER A 34 31.17 4.88 2.52
CA SER A 34 30.11 4.90 1.51
C SER A 34 29.05 5.97 1.83
N THR A 35 28.79 6.87 0.87
CA THR A 35 27.68 7.84 0.94
C THR A 35 26.50 7.46 0.05
N GLY A 36 26.59 6.33 -0.67
CA GLY A 36 25.62 5.94 -1.70
C GLY A 36 24.21 5.73 -1.14
N LEU A 37 24.07 5.05 -0.01
CA LEU A 37 22.78 4.77 0.62
C LEU A 37 22.09 6.03 1.13
N VAL A 38 22.86 6.95 1.74
CA VAL A 38 22.34 8.23 2.23
C VAL A 38 21.91 9.11 1.07
N LYS A 39 22.71 9.19 -0.01
CA LYS A 39 22.34 9.94 -1.22
C LYS A 39 21.05 9.43 -1.84
N LYS A 40 20.90 8.10 -1.96
CA LYS A 40 19.66 7.47 -2.45
C LYS A 40 18.47 7.77 -1.53
N HIS A 41 18.66 7.73 -0.21
CA HIS A 41 17.60 8.05 0.74
C HIS A 41 17.12 9.49 0.62
N VAL A 42 18.04 10.46 0.58
CA VAL A 42 17.70 11.88 0.40
C VAL A 42 16.99 12.12 -0.93
N LEU A 43 17.43 11.45 -2.00
CA LEU A 43 16.75 11.53 -3.29
C LEU A 43 15.31 10.98 -3.23
N ASN A 44 15.10 9.84 -2.56
CA ASN A 44 13.77 9.28 -2.35
C ASN A 44 12.87 10.21 -1.51
N VAL A 45 13.44 10.88 -0.49
CA VAL A 45 12.71 11.90 0.28
C VAL A 45 12.30 13.07 -0.62
N ALA A 46 13.19 13.57 -1.47
CA ALA A 46 12.88 14.65 -2.40
C ALA A 46 11.79 14.25 -3.42
N ILE A 47 11.86 13.03 -3.96
CA ILE A 47 10.82 12.47 -4.83
C ILE A 47 9.49 12.39 -4.08
N GLY A 48 9.49 11.87 -2.84
CA GLY A 48 8.30 11.76 -2.01
C GLY A 48 7.64 13.11 -1.71
N LEU A 49 8.42 14.13 -1.36
CA LEU A 49 7.92 15.49 -1.13
C LEU A 49 7.34 16.13 -2.39
N THR A 50 7.95 15.85 -3.55
CA THR A 50 7.44 16.30 -4.84
C THR A 50 6.09 15.64 -5.16
N LEU A 51 6.00 14.32 -5.01
CA LEU A 51 4.76 13.57 -5.21
C LEU A 51 3.66 14.01 -4.24
N TYR A 52 3.99 14.22 -2.96
CA TYR A 52 3.08 14.79 -1.97
C TYR A 52 2.52 16.14 -2.44
N SER A 53 3.41 17.06 -2.85
CA SER A 53 3.01 18.40 -3.29
C SER A 53 2.05 18.31 -4.47
N VAL A 54 2.37 17.51 -5.49
CA VAL A 54 1.50 17.32 -6.67
C VAL A 54 0.16 16.72 -6.28
N VAL A 55 0.13 15.62 -5.53
CA VAL A 55 -1.11 14.92 -5.15
C VAL A 55 -1.99 15.79 -4.25
N SER A 56 -1.39 16.58 -3.37
CA SER A 56 -2.14 17.48 -2.48
C SER A 56 -2.89 18.59 -3.23
N MET A 57 -2.49 18.90 -4.47
CA MET A 57 -3.18 19.85 -5.35
C MET A 57 -4.35 19.22 -6.13
N VAL A 58 -4.47 17.89 -6.14
CA VAL A 58 -5.51 17.19 -6.89
C VAL A 58 -6.82 17.19 -6.10
N ASP A 59 -7.92 17.53 -6.77
CA ASP A 59 -9.25 17.47 -6.17
C ASP A 59 -9.61 16.02 -5.77
N HIS A 60 -10.02 15.83 -4.52
CA HIS A 60 -10.55 14.56 -4.01
C HIS A 60 -11.67 13.97 -4.87
N ARG A 61 -12.45 14.80 -5.58
CA ARG A 61 -13.47 14.32 -6.54
C ARG A 61 -12.85 13.59 -7.73
N LEU A 62 -11.73 14.09 -8.24
CA LEU A 62 -10.97 13.43 -9.31
C LEU A 62 -10.34 12.14 -8.78
N LEU A 63 -9.74 12.17 -7.59
CA LEU A 63 -9.18 10.96 -6.97
C LEU A 63 -10.24 9.85 -6.82
N ARG A 64 -11.47 10.22 -6.43
CA ARG A 64 -12.60 9.29 -6.37
C ARG A 64 -12.98 8.75 -7.75
N ALA A 65 -13.06 9.61 -8.78
CA ALA A 65 -13.43 9.19 -10.13
C ALA A 65 -12.39 8.24 -10.76
N TYR A 66 -11.11 8.47 -10.49
CA TYR A 66 -10.00 7.64 -10.98
C TYR A 66 -9.65 6.45 -10.09
N ALA A 67 -10.33 6.25 -8.95
CA ALA A 67 -10.04 5.15 -8.04
C ALA A 67 -10.08 3.76 -8.71
N PRO A 68 -11.06 3.42 -9.58
CA PRO A 68 -11.06 2.14 -10.28
C PRO A 68 -9.87 1.98 -11.23
N LEU A 69 -9.47 3.06 -11.91
CA LEU A 69 -8.32 3.05 -12.80
C LEU A 69 -7.02 2.89 -12.01
N ALA A 70 -6.85 3.64 -10.91
CA ALA A 70 -5.68 3.54 -10.04
C ALA A 70 -5.54 2.12 -9.46
N TYR A 71 -6.65 1.51 -9.06
CA TYR A 71 -6.68 0.12 -8.64
C TYR A 71 -6.29 -0.83 -9.77
N ALA A 72 -6.90 -0.72 -10.96
CA ALA A 72 -6.61 -1.58 -12.11
C ALA A 72 -5.14 -1.50 -12.56
N VAL A 73 -4.57 -0.29 -12.63
CA VAL A 73 -3.15 -0.07 -12.94
C VAL A 73 -2.25 -0.74 -11.89
N SER A 74 -2.64 -0.66 -10.61
CA SER A 74 -1.87 -1.30 -9.54
C SER A 74 -1.93 -2.83 -9.60
N ILE A 75 -3.09 -3.40 -9.95
CA ILE A 75 -3.23 -4.84 -10.21
C ILE A 75 -2.38 -5.26 -11.40
N ALA A 76 -2.38 -4.49 -12.49
CA ALA A 76 -1.51 -4.76 -13.63
C ALA A 76 -0.03 -4.77 -13.21
N GLY A 77 0.40 -3.82 -12.37
CA GLY A 77 1.75 -3.80 -11.80
C GLY A 77 2.08 -5.05 -10.97
N LEU A 78 1.14 -5.52 -10.13
CA LEU A 78 1.29 -6.76 -9.37
C LEU A 78 1.39 -8.00 -10.27
N VAL A 79 0.68 -8.03 -11.39
CA VAL A 79 0.80 -9.12 -12.38
C VAL A 79 2.14 -9.05 -13.09
N VAL A 80 2.58 -7.86 -13.50
CA VAL A 80 3.87 -7.65 -14.17
C VAL A 80 5.03 -8.12 -13.31
N VAL A 81 5.03 -7.85 -12.00
CA VAL A 81 6.15 -8.25 -11.14
C VAL A 81 6.24 -9.75 -10.88
N ILE A 82 5.19 -10.53 -11.18
CA ILE A 82 5.25 -12.01 -11.13
C ILE A 82 5.97 -12.58 -12.37
N THR A 83 6.03 -11.81 -13.46
CA THR A 83 6.78 -12.19 -14.68
C THR A 83 8.29 -12.05 -14.47
N PRO A 84 9.15 -12.51 -15.41
CA PRO A 84 10.60 -12.35 -15.32
C PRO A 84 11.12 -10.90 -15.22
N LEU A 85 10.24 -9.90 -15.35
CA LEU A 85 10.55 -8.49 -15.10
C LEU A 85 10.66 -8.15 -13.61
N GLY A 86 10.12 -9.00 -12.74
CA GLY A 86 10.34 -8.91 -11.30
C GLY A 86 11.73 -9.37 -10.91
N SER A 87 12.10 -9.03 -9.68
CA SER A 87 13.40 -9.36 -9.08
C SER A 87 13.19 -9.80 -7.64
N THR A 88 13.97 -10.80 -7.23
CA THR A 88 13.95 -11.33 -5.87
C THR A 88 14.88 -10.51 -4.98
N VAL A 89 14.31 -9.89 -3.95
CA VAL A 89 15.06 -9.18 -2.90
C VAL A 89 14.64 -9.76 -1.56
N ASN A 90 15.60 -10.21 -0.75
CA ASN A 90 15.35 -10.80 0.58
C ASN A 90 14.33 -11.96 0.56
N GLY A 91 14.34 -12.79 -0.48
CA GLY A 91 13.44 -13.94 -0.61
C GLY A 91 12.03 -13.63 -1.16
N SER A 92 11.72 -12.37 -1.45
CA SER A 92 10.45 -11.97 -2.07
C SER A 92 10.66 -11.47 -3.51
N HIS A 93 9.89 -12.03 -4.45
CA HIS A 93 9.90 -11.65 -5.87
C HIS A 93 8.86 -10.55 -6.14
N SER A 94 9.10 -9.37 -5.56
CA SER A 94 8.13 -8.26 -5.49
C SER A 94 8.64 -6.92 -6.03
N TRP A 95 9.86 -6.88 -6.57
CA TRP A 95 10.51 -5.64 -7.00
C TRP A 95 10.73 -5.58 -8.50
N VAL A 96 10.40 -4.45 -9.13
CA VAL A 96 10.76 -4.14 -10.53
C VAL A 96 11.97 -3.19 -10.52
N MET A 97 13.07 -3.62 -11.15
CA MET A 97 14.28 -2.82 -11.27
C MET A 97 14.15 -1.83 -12.43
N LEU A 98 14.21 -0.52 -12.16
CA LEU A 98 14.09 0.53 -13.19
C LEU A 98 15.45 1.01 -13.73
N GLY A 99 16.56 0.42 -13.29
CA GLY A 99 17.91 0.90 -13.58
C GLY A 99 18.32 2.10 -12.72
N ALA A 100 19.56 2.56 -12.88
CA ALA A 100 20.16 3.67 -12.10
C ALA A 100 20.07 3.52 -10.56
N GLY A 101 19.87 2.30 -10.07
CA GLY A 101 19.72 1.99 -8.65
C GLY A 101 18.33 2.27 -8.07
N PHE A 102 17.31 2.50 -8.93
CA PHE A 102 15.92 2.61 -8.54
C PHE A 102 15.19 1.27 -8.64
N ALA A 103 14.30 1.07 -7.69
CA ALA A 103 13.47 -0.11 -7.56
C ALA A 103 12.06 0.33 -7.23
N VAL A 104 11.07 -0.26 -7.88
CA VAL A 104 9.66 0.02 -7.62
C VAL A 104 9.00 -1.26 -7.16
N GLN A 105 8.25 -1.16 -6.06
CA GLN A 105 7.47 -2.26 -5.51
C GLN A 105 5.99 -2.01 -5.85
N PRO A 106 5.39 -2.76 -6.80
CA PRO A 106 4.01 -2.52 -7.23
C PRO A 106 2.98 -2.66 -6.10
N SER A 107 3.29 -3.44 -5.06
CA SER A 107 2.42 -3.58 -3.88
C SER A 107 2.20 -2.29 -3.10
N GLU A 108 3.14 -1.34 -3.14
CA GLU A 108 2.95 -0.02 -2.54
C GLU A 108 1.82 0.75 -3.23
N PHE A 109 1.76 0.68 -4.56
CA PHE A 109 0.69 1.28 -5.35
C PHE A 109 -0.64 0.54 -5.16
N ALA A 110 -0.60 -0.79 -5.05
CA ALA A 110 -1.80 -1.59 -4.81
C ALA A 110 -2.48 -1.24 -3.48
N LYS A 111 -1.72 -0.95 -2.43
CA LYS A 111 -2.27 -0.44 -1.16
C LYS A 111 -3.00 0.89 -1.36
N LEU A 112 -2.39 1.85 -2.06
CA LEU A 112 -3.01 3.15 -2.33
C LEU A 112 -4.26 3.03 -3.22
N GLY A 113 -4.18 2.26 -4.31
CA GLY A 113 -5.30 1.99 -5.21
C GLY A 113 -6.47 1.32 -4.49
N LEU A 114 -6.18 0.35 -3.62
CA LEU A 114 -7.20 -0.29 -2.78
C LEU A 114 -7.83 0.67 -1.79
N VAL A 115 -7.05 1.54 -1.12
CA VAL A 115 -7.60 2.57 -0.22
C VAL A 115 -8.57 3.48 -0.96
N LEU A 116 -8.20 3.97 -2.15
CA LEU A 116 -9.06 4.83 -2.96
C LEU A 116 -10.33 4.11 -3.40
N LEU A 117 -10.21 2.86 -3.86
CA LEU A 117 -11.36 2.05 -4.28
C LEU A 117 -12.31 1.77 -3.10
N MET A 118 -11.77 1.39 -1.94
CA MET A 118 -12.53 1.16 -0.72
C MET A 118 -13.24 2.44 -0.28
N ALA A 119 -12.55 3.58 -0.28
CA ALA A 119 -13.18 4.86 0.05
C ALA A 119 -14.33 5.19 -0.91
N MET A 120 -14.16 4.95 -2.22
CA MET A 120 -15.21 5.19 -3.21
C MET A 120 -16.44 4.29 -3.01
N LEU A 121 -16.23 3.00 -2.74
CA LEU A 121 -17.28 2.00 -2.54
C LEU A 121 -18.01 2.20 -1.20
N MET A 122 -17.27 2.47 -0.13
CA MET A 122 -17.85 2.65 1.21
C MET A 122 -18.54 4.00 1.40
N ALA A 123 -18.24 5.00 0.55
CA ALA A 123 -18.82 6.35 0.66
C ALA A 123 -20.26 6.47 0.15
N GLN A 124 -20.88 5.40 -0.38
CA GLN A 124 -22.27 5.43 -0.85
C GLN A 124 -23.18 4.71 0.14
N PRO A 125 -23.99 5.44 0.92
CA PRO A 125 -24.96 4.82 1.81
C PRO A 125 -25.99 4.01 1.01
N ALA A 126 -26.44 2.89 1.59
CA ALA A 126 -27.57 2.15 1.09
C ALA A 126 -28.85 2.99 1.20
N GLU A 127 -29.80 2.79 0.29
CA GLU A 127 -31.09 3.46 0.36
C GLU A 127 -31.76 3.16 1.71
N GLY A 128 -32.03 4.23 2.49
CA GLY A 128 -32.67 4.13 3.80
C GLY A 128 -31.76 3.85 5.01
N GLY A 129 -30.44 4.05 4.92
CA GLY A 129 -29.57 4.00 6.11
C GLY A 129 -28.15 4.52 5.90
N ASP A 130 -27.37 4.56 7.00
CA ASP A 130 -26.01 5.13 7.02
C ASP A 130 -24.89 4.13 6.66
N ARG A 131 -25.24 2.92 6.21
CA ARG A 131 -24.27 1.85 5.93
C ARG A 131 -24.11 1.65 4.43
N PRO A 132 -22.91 1.25 3.95
CA PRO A 132 -22.70 0.94 2.55
C PRO A 132 -23.54 -0.27 2.11
N ARG A 133 -23.84 -0.35 0.80
CA ARG A 133 -24.62 -1.45 0.23
C ARG A 133 -23.86 -2.76 0.41
N GLY A 134 -24.58 -3.86 0.62
CA GLY A 134 -23.96 -5.19 0.73
C GLY A 134 -23.12 -5.53 -0.50
N LEU A 135 -23.56 -5.10 -1.69
CA LEU A 135 -22.81 -5.26 -2.94
C LEU A 135 -21.47 -4.52 -2.89
N ASP A 136 -21.43 -3.26 -2.45
CA ASP A 136 -20.21 -2.47 -2.36
C ASP A 136 -19.20 -3.08 -1.38
N VAL A 137 -19.69 -3.62 -0.25
CA VAL A 137 -18.88 -4.39 0.70
C VAL A 137 -18.31 -5.65 0.06
N THR A 138 -19.11 -6.41 -0.70
CA THR A 138 -18.63 -7.61 -1.38
C THR A 138 -17.59 -7.29 -2.45
N LEU A 139 -17.78 -6.22 -3.23
CA LEU A 139 -16.82 -5.77 -4.23
C LEU A 139 -15.50 -5.31 -3.59
N GLY A 140 -15.57 -4.57 -2.48
CA GLY A 140 -14.39 -4.16 -1.73
C GLY A 140 -13.60 -5.34 -1.16
N LEU A 141 -14.30 -6.33 -0.61
CA LEU A 141 -13.68 -7.57 -0.14
C LEU A 141 -13.07 -8.39 -1.27
N ALA A 142 -13.75 -8.50 -2.41
CA ALA A 142 -13.21 -9.17 -3.60
C ALA A 142 -11.95 -8.47 -4.11
N ALA A 143 -11.96 -7.13 -4.18
CA ALA A 143 -10.79 -6.35 -4.55
C ALA A 143 -9.61 -6.59 -3.58
N SER A 144 -9.87 -6.55 -2.27
CA SER A 144 -8.85 -6.87 -1.26
C SER A 144 -8.31 -8.29 -1.42
N ALA A 145 -9.17 -9.27 -1.70
CA ALA A 145 -8.78 -10.67 -1.88
C ALA A 145 -7.89 -10.85 -3.12
N VAL A 146 -8.16 -10.13 -4.21
CA VAL A 146 -7.30 -10.13 -5.41
C VAL A 146 -5.91 -9.59 -5.09
N VAL A 147 -5.80 -8.46 -4.37
CA VAL A 147 -4.51 -7.90 -3.96
C VAL A 147 -3.75 -8.87 -3.07
N ILE A 148 -4.40 -9.42 -2.04
CA ILE A 148 -3.78 -10.40 -1.13
C ILE A 148 -3.30 -11.62 -1.90
N GLY A 149 -4.14 -12.18 -2.79
CA GLY A 149 -3.78 -13.32 -3.63
C GLY A 149 -2.51 -13.05 -4.44
N LEU A 150 -2.48 -11.96 -5.21
CA LEU A 150 -1.32 -11.62 -6.04
C LEU A 150 -0.04 -11.34 -5.23
N VAL A 151 -0.17 -10.74 -4.04
CA VAL A 151 0.96 -10.50 -3.14
C VAL A 151 1.48 -11.81 -2.52
N MET A 152 0.59 -12.77 -2.22
CA MET A 152 0.99 -14.09 -1.73
C MET A 152 1.70 -14.93 -2.80
N LEU A 153 1.46 -14.68 -4.08
CA LEU A 153 2.27 -15.23 -5.17
C LEU A 153 3.70 -14.66 -5.21
N GLN A 154 3.95 -13.51 -4.56
CA GLN A 154 5.27 -12.84 -4.46
C GLN A 154 6.02 -13.17 -3.15
N PRO A 155 5.67 -14.29 -2.52
CA PRO A 155 5.86 -14.61 -1.09
C PRO A 155 6.04 -13.43 -0.11
N ASP A 156 5.20 -12.39 -0.15
CA ASP A 156 5.32 -11.22 0.75
C ASP A 156 4.21 -11.18 1.82
N LEU A 157 4.45 -11.88 2.94
CA LEU A 157 3.51 -11.94 4.08
C LEU A 157 3.25 -10.58 4.71
N GLY A 158 4.28 -9.74 4.82
CA GLY A 158 4.18 -8.42 5.45
C GLY A 158 3.19 -7.53 4.72
N THR A 159 3.31 -7.47 3.39
CA THR A 159 2.40 -6.71 2.53
C THR A 159 0.96 -7.24 2.63
N ALA A 160 0.74 -8.55 2.62
CA ALA A 160 -0.62 -9.09 2.71
C ALA A 160 -1.31 -8.75 4.05
N MET A 161 -0.56 -8.79 5.16
CA MET A 161 -1.08 -8.37 6.46
C MET A 161 -1.48 -6.89 6.46
N VAL A 162 -0.64 -6.02 5.89
CA VAL A 162 -0.93 -4.58 5.78
C VAL A 162 -2.19 -4.35 4.94
N VAL A 163 -2.35 -5.06 3.82
CA VAL A 163 -3.57 -5.00 3.00
C VAL A 163 -4.80 -5.45 3.80
N GLY A 164 -4.68 -6.53 4.58
CA GLY A 164 -5.74 -6.97 5.49
C GLY A 164 -6.15 -5.89 6.50
N VAL A 165 -5.17 -5.23 7.13
CA VAL A 165 -5.41 -4.12 8.08
C VAL A 165 -6.07 -2.93 7.40
N ILE A 166 -5.64 -2.55 6.19
CA ILE A 166 -6.25 -1.49 5.40
C ILE A 166 -7.74 -1.79 5.16
N THR A 167 -8.05 -2.99 4.68
CA THR A 167 -9.42 -3.41 4.39
C THR A 167 -10.27 -3.46 5.65
N ALA A 168 -9.75 -4.05 6.74
CA ALA A 168 -10.44 -4.10 8.02
C ALA A 168 -10.75 -2.69 8.55
N SER A 169 -9.77 -1.77 8.49
CA SER A 169 -9.93 -0.39 8.92
C SER A 169 -11.02 0.33 8.13
N ALA A 170 -11.01 0.19 6.80
CA ALA A 170 -12.03 0.79 5.94
C ALA A 170 -13.45 0.27 6.26
N LEU A 171 -13.60 -1.05 6.47
CA LEU A 171 -14.89 -1.65 6.83
C LEU A 171 -15.40 -1.21 8.21
N VAL A 172 -14.50 -1.10 9.20
CA VAL A 172 -14.84 -0.62 10.54
C VAL A 172 -15.30 0.83 10.51
N VAL A 173 -14.54 1.70 9.82
CA VAL A 173 -14.89 3.13 9.66
C VAL A 173 -16.22 3.29 8.93
N ALA A 174 -16.50 2.45 7.94
CA ALA A 174 -17.76 2.45 7.20
C ALA A 174 -18.95 1.84 7.98
N GLY A 175 -18.76 1.40 9.22
CA GLY A 175 -19.84 0.83 10.05
C GLY A 175 -20.38 -0.52 9.54
N VAL A 176 -19.57 -1.27 8.80
CA VAL A 176 -19.95 -2.56 8.23
C VAL A 176 -20.14 -3.62 9.34
N ARG A 177 -21.09 -4.53 9.14
CA ARG A 177 -21.40 -5.60 10.11
C ARG A 177 -20.18 -6.49 10.37
N LYS A 178 -19.89 -6.79 11.65
CA LYS A 178 -18.75 -7.61 12.10
C LYS A 178 -18.56 -8.96 11.39
N ARG A 179 -19.65 -9.56 10.88
CA ARG A 179 -19.60 -10.81 10.09
C ARG A 179 -18.67 -10.73 8.86
N TRP A 180 -18.55 -9.55 8.25
CA TRP A 180 -17.69 -9.35 7.09
C TRP A 180 -16.21 -9.24 7.46
N LEU A 181 -15.90 -8.78 8.69
CA LEU A 181 -14.55 -8.79 9.23
C LEU A 181 -14.06 -10.22 9.49
N ALA A 182 -14.96 -11.11 9.93
CA ALA A 182 -14.65 -12.53 10.09
C ALA A 182 -14.34 -13.20 8.73
N ALA A 183 -15.07 -12.85 7.67
CA ALA A 183 -14.80 -13.34 6.32
C ALA A 183 -13.43 -12.88 5.79
N LEU A 184 -13.04 -11.63 6.06
CA LEU A 184 -11.71 -11.12 5.73
C LEU A 184 -10.61 -11.86 6.50
N GLY A 185 -10.81 -12.12 7.79
CA GLY A 185 -9.87 -12.89 8.61
C GLY A 185 -9.60 -14.27 8.03
N LEU A 186 -10.65 -14.98 7.57
CA LEU A 186 -10.47 -16.27 6.91
C LEU A 186 -9.68 -16.16 5.60
N ALA A 187 -9.94 -15.13 4.78
CA ALA A 187 -9.25 -14.90 3.51
C ALA A 187 -7.76 -14.56 3.67
N VAL A 188 -7.36 -13.94 4.79
CA VAL A 188 -5.94 -13.67 5.09
C VAL A 188 -5.27 -14.91 5.67
N ILE A 189 -5.96 -15.70 6.50
CA ILE A 189 -5.34 -16.84 7.20
C ILE A 189 -5.14 -18.04 6.28
N THR A 190 -6.10 -18.36 5.40
CA THR A 190 -6.02 -19.58 4.57
C THR A 190 -4.83 -19.64 3.61
N PRO A 191 -4.40 -18.55 2.94
CA PRO A 191 -3.19 -18.59 2.11
C PRO A 191 -1.92 -18.68 2.96
N THR A 192 -1.91 -18.06 4.15
CA THR A 192 -0.72 -18.04 5.01
C THR A 192 -0.37 -19.40 5.57
N THR A 193 -1.37 -20.22 5.92
CA THR A 193 -1.14 -21.59 6.39
C THR A 193 -0.70 -22.55 5.28
N MET A 194 -0.95 -22.20 4.01
CA MET A 194 -0.50 -22.94 2.84
C MET A 194 0.88 -22.49 2.33
N ALA A 195 1.23 -21.22 2.52
CA ALA A 195 2.49 -20.62 2.07
C ALA A 195 3.66 -20.85 3.05
N VAL A 196 3.40 -21.25 4.30
CA VAL A 196 4.46 -21.72 5.22
C VAL A 196 5.02 -23.03 4.65
N PRO A 197 6.29 -23.07 4.20
CA PRO A 197 6.90 -24.32 3.81
C PRO A 197 6.86 -25.24 5.03
N ARG A 198 6.26 -26.42 4.89
CA ARG A 198 6.48 -27.50 5.84
C ARG A 198 7.94 -27.89 5.73
N SER A 199 8.80 -27.25 6.51
CA SER A 199 10.19 -27.64 6.68
C SER A 199 10.19 -29.03 7.33
N GLY A 200 10.44 -30.05 6.52
CA GLY A 200 10.99 -31.32 6.98
C GLY A 200 12.49 -31.19 7.22
#